data_AF-A0A0G3XE04-F1
#
_entry.id   AF-A0A0G3XE04-F1
#
_cell.length_a   1.000
_cell.length_b   1.000
_cell.length_c   1.000
_cell.angle_alpha   90.00
_cell.angle_beta   90.00
_cell.angle_gamma   90.00
#
_symmetry.space_group_name_H-M   'P 1'
#
loop_
_entity.id
_entity.type
_entity.pdbx_description
1 polymer ?
#
loop_
_entity_poly.entity_id
_entity_poly.type
_entity_poly.pdbx_seq_one_letter_code
_entity_poly.pdbx_strand_id
1 'polypeptide(L)' 'MKYRFVTPHKAGKWYPDLKVAMKQACAIGAGYYDKASGQFFKYRETQLQVRSDDGDAPLAA' A
#
# COMPACT_ATOMS: atom_id res chain seq x y z
N MET A 1 9.62 -0.67 6.84
CA MET A 1 8.16 -0.47 6.68
C MET A 1 7.67 -1.23 5.46
N LYS A 2 6.43 -1.69 5.47
CA LYS A 2 5.77 -2.44 4.38
C LYS A 2 4.43 -1.78 4.08
N TYR A 3 4.01 -1.80 2.83
CA TYR A 3 2.82 -1.12 2.30
C TYR A 3 1.95 -2.10 1.53
N ARG A 4 0.63 -2.05 1.69
CA ARG A 4 -0.33 -2.77 0.83
C ARG A 4 -1.60 -1.96 0.63
N PHE A 5 -2.25 -2.16 -0.51
CA PHE A 5 -3.60 -1.64 -0.76
C PHE A 5 -4.62 -2.75 -0.56
N VAL A 6 -5.76 -2.40 0.05
CA VAL A 6 -6.88 -3.31 0.31
C VAL A 6 -8.14 -2.70 -0.28
N THR A 7 -8.86 -3.47 -1.08
CA THR A 7 -10.19 -3.16 -1.61
C THR A 7 -11.24 -4.02 -0.90
N PRO A 8 -12.54 -3.70 -1.03
CA PRO A 8 -13.60 -4.52 -0.44
C PRO A 8 -13.57 -6.00 -0.86
N HIS A 9 -13.07 -6.28 -2.08
CA HIS A 9 -13.08 -7.62 -2.66
C HIS A 9 -11.70 -8.29 -2.65
N LYS A 10 -10.59 -7.55 -2.51
CA LYS A 10 -9.25 -8.10 -2.64
C LYS A 10 -8.22 -7.33 -1.82
N ALA A 11 -7.35 -8.06 -1.12
CA ALA A 11 -6.19 -7.50 -0.45
C ALA A 11 -4.92 -7.72 -1.29
N GLY A 12 -4.12 -6.67 -1.48
CA GLY A 12 -2.80 -6.77 -2.10
C GLY A 12 -1.75 -7.38 -1.16
N LYS A 13 -0.63 -7.81 -1.75
CA LYS A 13 0.56 -8.24 -1.01
C LYS A 13 1.20 -7.07 -0.29
N TRP A 14 1.92 -7.34 0.80
CA TRP A 14 2.82 -6.40 1.43
C TRP A 14 4.07 -6.18 0.58
N TYR A 15 4.35 -4.93 0.25
CA TYR A 15 5.53 -4.51 -0.50
C TYR A 15 6.44 -3.64 0.37
N PRO A 16 7.77 -3.72 0.18
CA PRO A 16 8.70 -2.88 0.94
C PRO A 16 8.61 -1.40 0.57
N ASP A 17 8.16 -1.09 -0.65
CA ASP A 17 8.10 0.27 -1.19
C ASP A 17 6.67 0.71 -1.49
N LEU A 18 6.33 1.95 -1.10
CA LEU A 18 5.04 2.55 -1.40
C LEU A 18 4.79 2.65 -2.92
N LYS A 19 5.82 2.99 -3.70
CA LYS A 19 5.73 3.10 -5.17
C LYS A 19 5.42 1.75 -5.82
N VAL A 20 5.97 0.65 -5.28
CA VAL A 20 5.66 -0.71 -5.75
C VAL A 20 4.24 -1.07 -5.37
N ALA A 21 3.81 -0.75 -4.14
CA ALA A 21 2.44 -0.94 -3.71
C ALA A 21 1.43 -0.20 -4.60
N MET A 22 1.68 1.07 -4.96
CA MET A 22 0.83 1.88 -5.84
C MET A 22 0.73 1.28 -7.25
N LYS A 23 1.84 0.81 -7.81
CA LYS A 23 1.85 0.14 -9.14
C LYS A 23 1.01 -1.14 -9.11
N GLN A 24 1.16 -1.94 -8.06
CA GLN A 24 0.46 -3.21 -7.92
C GLN A 24 -1.02 -3.01 -7.50
N ALA A 25 -1.35 -1.89 -6.87
CA ALA A 25 -2.73 -1.51 -6.54
C ALA A 25 -3.61 -1.41 -7.79
N CYS A 26 -3.05 -0.94 -8.90
CA CYS A 26 -3.76 -0.86 -10.18
C CYS A 26 -4.20 -2.24 -10.69
N ALA A 27 -3.42 -3.30 -10.44
CA ALA A 27 -3.72 -4.65 -10.88
C ALA A 27 -4.84 -5.33 -10.05
N ILE A 28 -5.06 -4.88 -8.81
CA ILE A 28 -6.12 -5.40 -7.93
C ILE A 28 -7.40 -4.55 -7.95
N GLY A 29 -7.44 -3.50 -8.78
CA GLY A 29 -8.56 -2.56 -8.85
C GLY A 29 -8.67 -1.64 -7.63
N ALA A 30 -7.56 -1.37 -6.94
CA ALA A 30 -7.52 -0.46 -5.79
C ALA A 30 -7.46 1.02 -6.21
N GLY A 31 -7.11 1.30 -7.45
CA GLY A 31 -7.01 2.66 -7.94
C GLY A 31 -6.25 2.76 -9.25
N TYR A 32 -6.00 3.99 -9.67
CA TYR A 32 -5.24 4.31 -10.86
C TYR A 32 -3.95 5.04 -10.47
N TYR A 33 -2.81 4.55 -10.97
CA TYR A 33 -1.53 5.24 -10.85
C TYR A 33 -1.27 6.04 -12.11
N ASP A 34 -1.32 7.37 -11.99
CA ASP A 34 -1.03 8.26 -13.09
C ASP A 34 0.49 8.39 -13.26
N LYS A 35 1.03 7.84 -14.34
CA LYS A 35 2.48 7.87 -14.60
C LYS A 35 2.99 9.26 -14.99
N ALA A 36 2.11 10.10 -15.55
CA ALA A 36 2.47 11.43 -16.02
C ALA A 36 2.66 12.41 -14.85
N SER A 37 1.73 12.41 -13.88
CA SER A 37 1.80 13.24 -12.67
C SER A 37 2.53 12.56 -11.50
N GLY A 38 2.72 11.24 -11.54
CA GLY A 38 3.27 10.46 -10.44
C GLY A 38 2.32 10.29 -9.25
N GLN A 39 1.04 10.64 -9.41
CA GLN A 39 0.04 10.56 -8.35
C GLN A 39 -0.76 9.25 -8.42
N PHE A 40 -1.23 8.80 -7.25
CA PHE A 40 -2.13 7.64 -7.16
C PHE A 40 -3.51 8.07 -6.71
N PHE A 41 -4.50 7.68 -7.48
CA PHE A 41 -5.91 7.93 -7.22
C PHE A 41 -6.55 6.64 -6.73
N LYS A 42 -6.78 6.55 -5.43
CA LYS A 42 -7.47 5.41 -4.81
C LYS A 42 -8.95 5.42 -5.20
N TYR A 43 -9.50 4.25 -5.51
CA TYR A 43 -10.94 4.10 -5.72
C TYR A 43 -11.70 4.13 -4.40
N ARG A 44 -13.01 4.35 -4.49
CA ARG A 44 -13.91 4.38 -3.32
C ARG A 44 -13.70 3.08 -2.53
N GLU A 45 -13.60 3.21 -1.22
CA GLU A 45 -13.39 2.09 -0.28
C GLU A 45 -12.01 1.42 -0.32
N THR A 46 -11.07 1.90 -1.14
CA THR A 46 -9.69 1.44 -1.08
C THR A 46 -8.95 2.07 0.11
N GLN A 47 -8.23 1.23 0.86
CA GLN A 47 -7.41 1.64 1.98
C GLN A 47 -5.94 1.28 1.77
N LEU A 48 -5.05 2.21 2.14
CA LEU A 48 -3.62 1.95 2.25
C LEU A 48 -3.34 1.46 3.67
N GLN A 49 -2.74 0.28 3.80
CA GLN A 49 -2.21 -0.20 5.06
C GLN A 49 -0.69 -0.10 5.06
N VAL A 50 -0.15 0.35 6.19
CA VAL A 50 1.28 0.46 6.43
C VAL A 50 1.60 -0.40 7.64
N ARG A 51 2.66 -1.19 7.54
CA ARG A 51 3.18 -2.02 8.61
C ARG A 51 4.63 -1.63 8.85
N SER A 52 4.94 -1.06 10.01
CA SER A 52 6.33 -0.98 10.43
C SER A 52 6.81 -2.40 10.73
N ASP A 53 8.00 -2.71 10.24
CA ASP A 53 8.71 -3.95 10.60
C ASP A 53 9.62 -3.68 11.81
N ASP A 54 9.29 -2.64 12.59
CA ASP A 54 9.69 -2.52 13.99
C ASP A 54 9.00 -3.66 14.73
N GLY A 55 9.55 -4.86 14.56
CA GLY A 55 9.34 -5.91 15.54
C GLY A 55 9.88 -5.38 16.86
N ASP A 56 9.03 -5.35 17.87
CA ASP A 56 9.44 -5.72 19.23
C ASP A 56 10.84 -5.23 19.62
N ALA A 57 11.07 -3.92 19.58
CA ALA A 57 12.16 -3.37 20.36
C ALA A 57 11.58 -3.26 21.78
N PRO A 58 11.96 -4.11 22.75
CA PRO A 58 11.64 -3.82 24.14
C PRO A 58 12.19 -2.41 24.40
N LEU A 59 11.32 -1.54 24.90
CA LEU A 59 11.72 -0.26 25.45
C LEU A 59 12.70 -0.55 26.59
N ALA A 60 13.99 -0.60 26.28
CA ALA A 60 15.07 -0.78 27.22
C ALA A 60 15.97 0.45 27.12
N ALA A 61 15.72 1.41 28.00
CA ALA A 61 16.71 2.25 28.68
C ALA A 61 16.03 2.95 29.86
#